data_AF-M8DD29-F1
#
_entry.id   AF-M8DD29-F1
#
_cell.length_a   1.000
_cell.length_b   1.000
_cell.length_c   1.000
_cell.angle_alpha   90.00
_cell.angle_beta   90.00
_cell.angle_gamma   90.00
#
_symmetry.space_group_name_H-M   'P 1'
#
loop_
_entity.id
_entity.type
_entity.pdbx_description
1 polymer ?
#
loop_
_entity_poly.entity_id
_entity_poly.type
_entity_poly.pdbx_seq_one_letter_code
_entity_poly.pdbx_strand_id
1 'polypeptide(L)'
;MRKIFTWILMALLALSLVGTAIAAAVTSKTASNKIEWAFTKADQKPENLLISVINGAQTQLDVAIYSLTHPDIVAAIKEAKKRGVNVRLITDKQQAGGQSQTEALKILGSAGVPTKINSHSGLMHLKMVVADKKIATTGSFNFSKAASTTNDEILMVLRDETVAKSFAAEFERMWNDTKGFQTVEYRIAQPGPVKPATAAPAAPANQVQKPAPAASKACDKPIIKGNKNSKIYHVPGGQSYDKTTANVELFCTEAEAQAAGYRKAQK
;
A
#
# COMPACT_ATOMS: atom_id res chain seq x y z
N MET A 1 75.48 29.58 65.07
CA MET A 1 74.06 29.93 65.34
C MET A 1 73.28 28.64 65.62
N ARG A 2 72.39 28.70 66.63
CA ARG A 2 71.45 27.72 67.22
C ARG A 2 71.01 26.55 66.32
N LYS A 3 71.11 25.25 66.70
CA LYS A 3 70.32 24.44 67.68
C LYS A 3 68.83 24.19 67.30
N ILE A 4 68.48 22.89 67.22
CA ILE A 4 67.27 22.20 67.79
C ILE A 4 66.04 21.88 66.90
N PHE A 5 65.68 20.59 66.94
CA PHE A 5 64.37 19.89 66.98
C PHE A 5 63.29 19.97 65.87
N THR A 6 62.99 18.79 65.30
CA THR A 6 61.78 17.93 65.49
C THR A 6 60.32 18.44 65.37
N TRP A 7 59.52 17.58 64.72
CA TRP A 7 58.05 17.34 64.74
C TRP A 7 57.05 18.28 63.99
N ILE A 8 56.32 17.64 63.05
CA ILE A 8 54.88 17.70 62.73
C ILE A 8 54.15 19.05 62.88
N LEU A 9 53.58 19.55 61.79
CA LEU A 9 52.30 20.27 61.84
C LEU A 9 51.47 20.07 60.57
N MET A 10 50.36 19.35 60.72
CA MET A 10 49.18 19.53 59.89
C MET A 10 48.64 20.96 60.09
N ALA A 11 48.37 21.70 59.01
CA ALA A 11 47.18 22.54 58.89
C ALA A 11 47.10 23.21 57.50
N LEU A 12 46.10 22.79 56.74
CA LEU A 12 45.18 23.64 55.96
C LEU A 12 45.78 24.85 55.21
N LEU A 13 45.96 24.68 53.89
CA LEU A 13 45.62 25.74 52.95
C LEU A 13 44.71 25.18 51.86
N ALA A 14 43.49 25.70 51.86
CA ALA A 14 42.50 25.48 50.83
C ALA A 14 42.95 26.10 49.48
N LEU A 15 42.28 25.64 48.42
CA LEU A 15 42.12 26.26 47.10
C LEU A 15 43.07 25.83 45.97
N SER A 16 42.62 24.85 45.18
CA SER A 16 42.43 24.96 43.71
C SER A 16 41.95 23.60 43.17
N LEU A 17 40.66 23.43 42.86
CA LEU A 17 40.11 23.64 41.51
C LEU A 17 40.91 22.95 40.40
N VAL A 18 40.75 21.64 40.26
CA VAL A 18 40.56 21.01 38.94
C VAL A 18 39.52 19.90 39.11
N GLY A 19 38.28 20.24 38.76
CA GLY A 19 37.20 19.26 38.66
C GLY A 19 37.44 18.36 37.47
N THR A 20 37.79 17.10 37.72
CA THR A 20 37.47 16.01 36.80
C THR A 20 36.14 15.42 37.23
N ALA A 21 35.06 16.14 36.89
CA ALA A 21 33.78 15.50 36.71
C ALA A 21 33.97 14.47 35.60
N ILE A 22 34.07 13.20 35.96
CA ILE A 22 33.86 12.11 35.02
C ILE A 22 32.44 12.35 34.52
N ALA A 23 32.34 12.85 33.28
CA ALA A 23 31.11 12.90 32.55
C ALA A 23 30.63 11.46 32.41
N ALA A 24 29.85 11.01 33.39
CA ALA A 24 28.92 9.92 33.20
C ALA A 24 28.12 10.34 31.99
N ALA A 25 28.43 9.72 30.85
CA ALA A 25 27.78 9.94 29.59
C ALA A 25 26.29 9.97 29.89
N VAL A 26 25.70 11.14 29.70
CA VAL A 26 24.26 11.30 29.66
C VAL A 26 23.86 10.47 28.45
N THR A 27 23.63 9.17 28.66
CA THR A 27 22.77 8.38 27.82
C THR A 27 21.40 9.01 28.00
N SER A 28 21.18 10.09 27.23
CA SER A 28 19.85 10.49 26.82
C SER A 28 19.32 9.27 26.07
N LYS A 29 18.71 8.36 26.83
CA LYS A 29 17.70 7.47 26.32
C LYS A 29 16.56 8.41 25.94
N THR A 30 16.71 9.04 24.78
CA THR A 30 15.68 9.89 24.18
C THR A 30 14.43 9.05 24.30
N ALA A 31 13.42 9.56 25.01
CA ALA A 31 12.16 8.87 25.15
C ALA A 31 11.70 8.57 23.72
N SER A 32 11.85 7.32 23.30
CA SER A 32 11.36 6.85 22.02
C SER A 32 9.88 7.19 22.05
N ASN A 33 9.44 8.16 21.24
CA ASN A 33 8.05 8.56 21.21
C ASN A 33 7.22 7.29 20.99
N LYS A 34 6.43 6.92 21.99
CA LYS A 34 5.56 5.73 21.93
C LYS A 34 4.48 5.88 20.87
N ILE A 35 4.23 7.11 20.41
CA ILE A 35 3.20 7.45 19.45
C ILE A 35 3.81 8.38 18.41
N GLU A 36 3.64 8.05 17.14
CA GLU A 36 3.92 8.91 16.00
C GLU A 36 2.63 9.14 15.21
N TRP A 37 2.55 10.23 14.46
CA TRP A 37 1.40 10.50 13.59
C TRP A 37 1.83 11.25 12.34
N ALA A 38 1.00 11.17 11.31
CA ALA A 38 1.17 11.92 10.09
C ALA A 38 -0.21 12.37 9.56
N PHE A 39 -0.33 13.66 9.25
CA PHE A 39 -1.48 14.23 8.56
C PHE A 39 -1.17 14.46 7.07
N THR A 40 -2.06 14.01 6.19
CA THR A 40 -1.86 14.16 4.73
C THR A 40 -1.71 15.62 4.31
N LYS A 41 -2.61 16.50 4.77
CA LYS A 41 -2.64 17.91 4.36
C LYS A 41 -1.62 18.80 5.09
N ALA A 42 -0.87 18.24 6.03
CA ALA A 42 0.30 18.87 6.64
C ALA A 42 1.62 18.45 5.96
N ASP A 43 1.56 17.81 4.79
CA ASP A 43 2.71 17.30 4.02
C ASP A 43 3.56 16.24 4.75
N GLN A 44 2.98 15.53 5.73
CA GLN A 44 3.70 14.56 6.58
C GLN A 44 3.77 13.13 6.01
N LYS A 45 3.26 12.90 4.79
CA LYS A 45 3.34 11.62 4.04
C LYS A 45 2.99 10.36 4.85
N PRO A 46 1.71 10.17 5.26
CA PRO A 46 1.31 9.01 6.06
C PRO A 46 1.66 7.65 5.44
N GLU A 47 1.66 7.54 4.11
CA GLU A 47 2.08 6.33 3.39
C GLU A 47 3.52 5.92 3.70
N ASN A 48 4.45 6.87 3.82
CA ASN A 48 5.85 6.57 4.10
C ASN A 48 6.02 6.07 5.53
N LEU A 49 5.30 6.69 6.48
CA LEU A 49 5.29 6.26 7.87
C LEU A 49 4.72 4.85 8.00
N LEU A 50 3.61 4.54 7.31
CA LEU A 50 3.04 3.19 7.28
C LEU A 50 4.00 2.16 6.65
N ILE A 51 4.60 2.49 5.50
CA ILE A 51 5.56 1.62 4.81
C ILE A 51 6.76 1.32 5.72
N SER A 52 7.20 2.27 6.54
CA SER A 52 8.27 2.06 7.52
C SER A 52 7.89 0.99 8.56
N VAL A 53 6.63 0.99 9.04
CA VAL A 53 6.12 -0.02 9.97
C VAL A 53 6.07 -1.39 9.30
N ILE A 54 5.56 -1.47 8.06
CA ILE A 54 5.47 -2.72 7.29
C ILE A 54 6.87 -3.31 7.01
N ASN A 55 7.83 -2.46 6.66
CA ASN A 55 9.21 -2.88 6.42
C ASN A 55 9.94 -3.31 7.70
N GLY A 56 9.57 -2.73 8.85
CA GLY A 56 10.13 -3.09 10.15
C GLY A 56 9.64 -4.43 10.71
N ALA A 57 8.49 -4.96 10.24
CA ALA A 57 7.94 -6.22 10.73
C ALA A 57 8.85 -7.43 10.43
N GLN A 58 9.05 -8.28 11.42
CA GLN A 58 10.01 -9.41 11.38
C GLN A 58 9.34 -10.79 11.38
N THR A 59 8.21 -10.95 12.08
CA THR A 59 7.58 -12.26 12.35
C THR A 59 6.12 -12.30 11.92
N GLN A 60 5.34 -11.26 12.20
CA GLN A 60 3.92 -11.19 11.88
C GLN A 60 3.51 -9.80 11.42
N LEU A 61 2.64 -9.75 10.40
CA LEU A 61 2.01 -8.53 9.92
C LEU A 61 0.53 -8.79 9.66
N ASP A 62 -0.33 -8.27 10.53
CA ASP A 62 -1.77 -8.37 10.38
C ASP A 62 -2.32 -7.06 9.83
N VAL A 63 -3.04 -7.13 8.72
CA VAL A 63 -3.57 -5.96 8.01
C VAL A 63 -5.10 -6.07 7.97
N ALA A 64 -5.81 -5.13 8.60
CA ALA A 64 -7.25 -4.98 8.43
C ALA A 64 -7.54 -3.58 7.89
N ILE A 65 -7.87 -3.52 6.59
CA ILE A 65 -8.00 -2.25 5.86
C ILE A 65 -9.27 -2.22 5.00
N TYR A 66 -10.04 -1.14 5.10
CA TYR A 66 -11.23 -0.93 4.27
C TYR A 66 -10.89 -0.86 2.77
N SER A 67 -10.03 0.10 2.38
CA SER A 67 -9.61 0.29 0.98
C SER A 67 -8.10 0.14 0.83
N LEU A 68 -7.69 -0.74 -0.09
CA LEU A 68 -6.29 -1.07 -0.41
C LEU A 68 -6.05 -0.99 -1.91
N THR A 69 -5.52 0.14 -2.36
CA THR A 69 -5.27 0.44 -3.78
C THR A 69 -3.95 1.17 -4.03
N HIS A 70 -3.21 1.56 -2.99
CA HIS A 70 -1.94 2.27 -3.11
C HIS A 70 -0.81 1.30 -3.50
N PRO A 71 -0.17 1.46 -4.67
CA PRO A 71 0.78 0.48 -5.20
C PRO A 71 2.00 0.26 -4.28
N ASP A 72 2.56 1.33 -3.71
CA ASP A 72 3.74 1.21 -2.85
C ASP A 72 3.46 0.49 -1.53
N ILE A 73 2.25 0.65 -0.97
CA ILE A 73 1.82 -0.08 0.23
C ILE A 73 1.60 -1.57 -0.10
N VAL A 74 0.97 -1.87 -1.23
CA VAL A 74 0.82 -3.24 -1.73
C VAL A 74 2.18 -3.91 -1.94
N ALA A 75 3.13 -3.19 -2.54
CA ALA A 75 4.49 -3.67 -2.72
C ALA A 75 5.20 -3.94 -1.38
N ALA A 76 5.08 -3.05 -0.40
CA ALA A 76 5.67 -3.24 0.92
C ALA A 76 5.11 -4.49 1.63
N ILE A 77 3.79 -4.73 1.57
CA ILE A 77 3.15 -5.93 2.14
C ILE A 77 3.65 -7.19 1.44
N LYS A 78 3.73 -7.18 0.11
CA LYS A 78 4.27 -8.29 -0.69
C LYS A 78 5.72 -8.59 -0.30
N GLU A 79 6.57 -7.57 -0.18
CA GLU A 79 7.97 -7.78 0.19
C GLU A 79 8.09 -8.27 1.64
N ALA A 80 7.21 -7.86 2.57
CA ALA A 80 7.16 -8.43 3.92
C ALA A 80 6.89 -9.95 3.88
N LYS A 81 5.92 -10.38 3.08
CA LYS A 81 5.65 -11.81 2.87
C LYS A 81 6.87 -12.55 2.30
N LYS A 82 7.55 -11.95 1.32
CA LYS A 82 8.77 -12.51 0.72
C LYS A 82 9.94 -12.60 1.70
N ARG A 83 10.05 -11.69 2.67
CA ARG A 83 11.02 -11.77 3.78
C ARG A 83 10.73 -12.91 4.77
N GLY A 84 9.60 -13.62 4.63
CA GLY A 84 9.19 -14.70 5.52
C GLY A 84 8.26 -14.26 6.66
N VAL A 85 7.84 -13.00 6.69
CA VAL A 85 6.87 -12.51 7.67
C VAL A 85 5.53 -13.22 7.45
N ASN A 86 4.88 -13.65 8.54
CA ASN A 86 3.53 -14.18 8.47
C ASN A 86 2.53 -13.03 8.26
N VAL A 87 2.19 -12.78 6.99
CA VAL A 87 1.24 -11.73 6.59
C VAL A 87 -0.18 -12.27 6.47
N ARG A 88 -1.16 -11.57 7.06
CA ARG A 88 -2.60 -11.87 6.95
C ARG A 88 -3.40 -10.61 6.62
N LEU A 89 -4.42 -10.74 5.78
CA LEU A 89 -5.23 -9.60 5.31
C LEU A 89 -6.73 -9.80 5.56
N ILE A 90 -7.38 -8.85 6.19
CA ILE A 90 -8.85 -8.70 6.21
C ILE A 90 -9.21 -7.41 5.47
N THR A 91 -10.16 -7.48 4.54
CA THR A 91 -10.62 -6.30 3.77
C THR A 91 -12.15 -6.26 3.65
N ASP A 92 -12.71 -5.13 3.23
CA ASP A 92 -14.15 -5.02 2.99
C ASP A 92 -14.58 -5.69 1.67
N LYS A 93 -15.72 -6.40 1.70
CA LYS A 93 -16.28 -7.16 0.57
C LYS A 93 -16.68 -6.30 -0.61
N GLN A 94 -17.21 -5.09 -0.36
CA GLN A 94 -17.62 -4.18 -1.42
C GLN A 94 -16.39 -3.57 -2.08
N GLN A 95 -15.42 -3.14 -1.26
CA GLN A 95 -14.14 -2.62 -1.75
C GLN A 95 -13.36 -3.66 -2.54
N ALA A 96 -13.34 -4.92 -2.09
CA ALA A 96 -12.66 -6.02 -2.78
C ALA A 96 -13.16 -6.28 -4.21
N GLY A 97 -14.44 -5.98 -4.48
CA GLY A 97 -15.03 -6.08 -5.83
C GLY A 97 -14.70 -4.92 -6.76
N GLY A 98 -14.08 -3.84 -6.26
CA GLY A 98 -13.63 -2.72 -7.08
C GLY A 98 -12.34 -3.07 -7.84
N GLN A 99 -12.27 -2.70 -9.12
CA GLN A 99 -11.18 -3.08 -10.05
C GLN A 99 -9.78 -2.90 -9.43
N SER A 100 -9.45 -1.71 -8.93
CA SER A 100 -8.12 -1.42 -8.40
C SER A 100 -7.75 -2.28 -7.20
N GLN A 101 -8.71 -2.56 -6.32
CA GLN A 101 -8.47 -3.37 -5.13
C GLN A 101 -8.42 -4.85 -5.48
N THR A 102 -9.26 -5.32 -6.41
CA THR A 102 -9.14 -6.67 -6.97
C THR A 102 -7.73 -6.94 -7.51
N GLU A 103 -7.13 -5.99 -8.24
CA GLU A 103 -5.76 -6.14 -8.74
C GLU A 103 -4.73 -6.18 -7.60
N ALA A 104 -4.86 -5.31 -6.58
CA ALA A 104 -4.02 -5.37 -5.38
C ALA A 104 -4.13 -6.73 -4.67
N LEU A 105 -5.33 -7.27 -4.52
CA LEU A 105 -5.58 -8.57 -3.88
C LEU A 105 -4.99 -9.72 -4.71
N LYS A 106 -5.07 -9.67 -6.05
CA LYS A 106 -4.42 -10.67 -6.92
C LYS A 106 -2.91 -10.66 -6.75
N ILE A 107 -2.29 -9.49 -6.64
CA ILE A 107 -0.84 -9.36 -6.40
C ILE A 107 -0.46 -10.01 -5.06
N LEU A 108 -1.19 -9.69 -3.98
CA LEU A 108 -0.90 -10.21 -2.65
C LEU A 108 -1.20 -11.70 -2.52
N GLY A 109 -2.33 -12.17 -3.06
CA GLY A 109 -2.68 -13.58 -3.03
C GLY A 109 -1.75 -14.43 -3.90
N SER A 110 -1.23 -13.91 -5.02
CA SER A 110 -0.16 -14.57 -5.79
C SER A 110 1.17 -14.66 -5.02
N ALA A 111 1.40 -13.76 -4.06
CA ALA A 111 2.53 -13.83 -3.13
C ALA A 111 2.26 -14.74 -1.91
N GLY A 112 1.08 -15.37 -1.84
CA GLY A 112 0.71 -16.28 -0.76
C GLY A 112 0.22 -15.57 0.51
N VAL A 113 -0.33 -14.36 0.40
CA VAL A 113 -0.99 -13.66 1.51
C VAL A 113 -2.43 -14.17 1.65
N PRO A 114 -2.78 -14.94 2.70
CA PRO A 114 -4.16 -15.33 2.95
C PRO A 114 -5.03 -14.10 3.21
N THR A 115 -6.21 -14.07 2.59
CA THR A 115 -7.11 -12.92 2.65
C THR A 115 -8.52 -13.35 3.07
N LYS A 116 -9.15 -12.55 3.94
CA LYS A 116 -10.56 -12.64 4.27
C LYS A 116 -11.32 -11.36 3.93
N ILE A 117 -12.60 -11.51 3.64
CA ILE A 117 -13.56 -10.39 3.55
C ILE A 117 -14.71 -10.57 4.54
N ASN A 118 -15.33 -9.46 4.96
CA ASN A 118 -16.56 -9.53 5.75
C ASN A 118 -17.70 -10.21 4.96
N SER A 119 -18.56 -10.89 5.69
CA SER A 119 -19.80 -11.52 5.21
C SER A 119 -21.05 -10.91 5.86
N HIS A 120 -20.88 -10.17 6.97
CA HIS A 120 -21.96 -9.42 7.61
C HIS A 120 -22.47 -8.25 6.74
N SER A 121 -23.61 -7.66 7.10
CA SER A 121 -24.28 -6.59 6.33
C SER A 121 -23.53 -5.25 6.37
N GLY A 122 -22.87 -4.93 7.49
CA GLY A 122 -22.06 -3.72 7.64
C GLY A 122 -20.72 -3.75 6.88
N LEU A 123 -19.91 -2.71 7.06
CA LEU A 123 -18.59 -2.55 6.44
C LEU A 123 -17.47 -3.05 7.36
N MET A 124 -16.42 -3.65 6.79
CA MET A 124 -15.13 -3.79 7.50
C MET A 124 -14.36 -2.47 7.34
N HIS A 125 -14.65 -1.49 8.19
CA HIS A 125 -14.20 -0.10 7.97
C HIS A 125 -12.89 0.27 8.69
N LEU A 126 -12.21 -0.71 9.29
CA LEU A 126 -10.95 -0.47 10.00
C LEU A 126 -9.84 -0.04 9.02
N LYS A 127 -8.87 0.70 9.55
CA LYS A 127 -7.60 1.01 8.90
C LYS A 127 -6.48 0.74 9.87
N MET A 128 -6.13 -0.52 10.04
CA MET A 128 -5.15 -0.95 11.03
C MET A 128 -4.11 -1.92 10.44
N VAL A 129 -2.89 -1.78 10.95
CA VAL A 129 -1.82 -2.75 10.78
C VAL A 129 -1.28 -3.08 12.17
N VAL A 130 -1.00 -4.36 12.43
CA VAL A 130 -0.29 -4.80 13.63
C VAL A 130 0.97 -5.53 13.21
N ALA A 131 2.12 -5.01 13.63
CA ALA A 131 3.43 -5.61 13.36
C ALA A 131 3.99 -6.22 14.65
N ASP A 132 4.33 -7.51 14.58
CA ASP A 132 4.99 -8.30 15.63
C ASP A 132 4.32 -8.25 17.01
N LYS A 133 3.02 -7.90 17.08
CA LYS A 133 2.27 -7.61 18.31
C LYS A 133 2.94 -6.54 19.21
N LYS A 134 3.80 -5.71 18.63
CA LYS A 134 4.56 -4.64 19.31
C LYS A 134 4.21 -3.24 18.82
N ILE A 135 3.77 -3.14 17.58
CA ILE A 135 3.40 -1.88 16.95
C ILE A 135 2.02 -2.05 16.34
N ALA A 136 1.13 -1.08 16.57
CA ALA A 136 -0.15 -0.99 15.89
C ALA A 136 -0.28 0.35 15.17
N THR A 137 -1.01 0.38 14.06
CA THR A 137 -1.40 1.61 13.39
C THR A 137 -2.91 1.76 13.38
N THR A 138 -3.40 3.00 13.40
CA THR A 138 -4.81 3.32 13.20
C THR A 138 -4.98 4.75 12.70
N GLY A 139 -6.21 5.15 12.40
CA GLY A 139 -6.57 6.50 11.97
C GLY A 139 -7.68 6.48 10.93
N SER A 140 -7.79 7.56 10.17
CA SER A 140 -8.72 7.65 9.04
C SER A 140 -8.11 7.15 7.73
N PHE A 141 -6.77 7.12 7.65
CA PHE A 141 -5.99 6.87 6.44
C PHE A 141 -6.27 5.49 5.81
N ASN A 142 -7.02 5.49 4.71
CA ASN A 142 -7.11 4.32 3.82
C ASN A 142 -5.81 4.15 3.02
N PHE A 143 -5.54 2.94 2.51
CA PHE A 143 -4.31 2.68 1.75
C PHE A 143 -4.57 2.95 0.27
N SER A 144 -4.92 4.19 -0.07
CA SER A 144 -5.27 4.64 -1.43
C SER A 144 -4.51 5.90 -1.81
N LYS A 145 -4.40 6.17 -3.12
CA LYS A 145 -3.72 7.39 -3.59
C LYS A 145 -4.41 8.65 -3.09
N ALA A 146 -5.75 8.66 -3.08
CA ALA A 146 -6.54 9.80 -2.61
C ALA A 146 -6.26 10.11 -1.13
N ALA A 147 -6.11 9.08 -0.28
CA ALA A 147 -5.75 9.26 1.12
C ALA A 147 -4.34 9.86 1.30
N SER A 148 -3.39 9.51 0.43
CA SER A 148 -2.02 10.06 0.43
C SER A 148 -1.87 11.46 -0.14
N THR A 149 -2.80 11.94 -0.98
CA THR A 149 -2.59 13.20 -1.72
C THR A 149 -3.72 14.20 -1.66
N THR A 150 -4.96 13.75 -1.47
CA THR A 150 -6.15 14.56 -1.73
C THR A 150 -6.95 14.81 -0.46
N ASN A 151 -7.25 13.75 0.30
CA ASN A 151 -8.09 13.83 1.49
C ASN A 151 -7.32 14.37 2.70
N ASP A 152 -8.06 14.98 3.63
CA ASP A 152 -7.61 15.19 5.00
C ASP A 152 -7.65 13.87 5.75
N GLU A 153 -6.49 13.30 6.02
CA GLU A 153 -6.35 12.02 6.71
C GLU A 153 -5.31 12.10 7.82
N ILE A 154 -5.44 11.22 8.81
CA ILE A 154 -4.44 10.95 9.84
C ILE A 154 -4.08 9.46 9.86
N LEU A 155 -2.79 9.18 9.99
CA LEU A 155 -2.26 7.90 10.46
C LEU A 155 -1.60 8.11 11.82
N MET A 156 -1.86 7.20 12.75
CA MET A 156 -1.16 7.09 14.03
C MET A 156 -0.40 5.76 14.08
N VAL A 157 0.84 5.79 14.55
CA VAL A 157 1.67 4.62 14.84
C VAL A 157 1.89 4.55 16.34
N LEU A 158 1.44 3.46 16.94
CA LEU A 158 1.47 3.19 18.37
C LEU A 158 2.53 2.12 18.64
N ARG A 159 3.72 2.53 19.10
CA ARG A 159 4.82 1.67 19.52
C ARG A 159 4.67 1.29 20.98
N ASP A 160 3.55 0.64 21.30
CA ASP A 160 3.22 0.16 22.63
C ASP A 160 2.69 -1.28 22.55
N GLU A 161 3.38 -2.20 23.20
CA GLU A 161 3.09 -3.63 23.13
C GLU A 161 1.73 -3.99 23.75
N THR A 162 1.30 -3.26 24.78
CA THR A 162 -0.01 -3.50 25.40
C THR A 162 -1.13 -3.17 24.42
N VAL A 163 -1.01 -2.01 23.74
CA VAL A 163 -1.97 -1.60 22.71
C VAL A 163 -1.92 -2.55 21.51
N ALA A 164 -0.72 -2.87 21.02
CA ALA A 164 -0.55 -3.74 19.87
C ALA A 164 -1.08 -5.16 20.11
N LYS A 165 -0.94 -5.71 21.32
CA LYS A 165 -1.56 -6.99 21.71
C LYS A 165 -3.08 -6.91 21.76
N SER A 166 -3.66 -5.81 22.24
CA SER A 166 -5.12 -5.61 22.21
C SER A 166 -5.66 -5.58 20.77
N PHE A 167 -4.98 -4.86 19.88
CA PHE A 167 -5.34 -4.81 18.46
C PHE A 167 -5.16 -6.16 17.78
N ALA A 168 -4.08 -6.88 18.09
CA ALA A 168 -3.86 -8.25 17.62
C ALA A 168 -4.98 -9.18 18.08
N ALA A 169 -5.45 -9.06 19.33
CA ALA A 169 -6.55 -9.87 19.84
C ALA A 169 -7.85 -9.64 19.07
N GLU A 170 -8.19 -8.39 18.75
CA GLU A 170 -9.36 -8.09 17.92
C GLU A 170 -9.17 -8.60 16.47
N PHE A 171 -7.97 -8.48 15.91
CA PHE A 171 -7.66 -9.09 14.61
C PHE A 171 -7.87 -10.61 14.64
N GLU A 172 -7.37 -11.30 15.67
CA GLU A 172 -7.56 -12.74 15.83
C GLU A 172 -9.04 -13.12 16.00
N ARG A 173 -9.81 -12.31 16.73
CA ARG A 173 -11.26 -12.52 16.86
C ARG A 173 -11.94 -12.47 15.50
N MET A 174 -11.67 -11.45 14.69
CA MET A 174 -12.19 -11.34 13.31
C MET A 174 -11.66 -12.46 12.41
N TRP A 175 -10.38 -12.80 12.54
CA TRP A 175 -9.73 -13.83 11.73
C TRP A 175 -10.31 -15.21 11.99
N ASN A 176 -10.71 -15.51 13.23
CA ASN A 176 -11.31 -16.79 13.61
C ASN A 176 -12.85 -16.80 13.50
N ASP A 177 -13.48 -15.66 13.24
CA ASP A 177 -14.93 -15.56 13.02
C ASP A 177 -15.31 -16.00 11.60
N THR A 178 -15.73 -17.26 11.47
CA THR A 178 -16.16 -17.86 10.20
C THR A 178 -17.59 -17.49 9.78
N LYS A 179 -18.34 -16.78 10.64
CA LYS A 179 -19.70 -16.29 10.31
C LYS A 179 -19.65 -14.86 9.80
N GLY A 180 -18.85 -14.03 10.45
CA GLY A 180 -18.64 -12.63 10.08
C GLY A 180 -17.65 -12.44 8.94
N PHE A 181 -16.76 -13.41 8.68
CA PHE A 181 -15.71 -13.31 7.67
C PHE A 181 -15.50 -14.62 6.90
N GLN A 182 -15.21 -14.50 5.61
CA GLN A 182 -14.94 -15.62 4.71
C GLN A 182 -13.59 -15.48 4.02
N THR A 183 -12.92 -16.60 3.81
CA THR A 183 -11.66 -16.66 3.04
C THR A 183 -11.95 -16.48 1.56
N VAL A 184 -11.07 -15.76 0.88
CA VAL A 184 -11.15 -15.49 -0.56
C VAL A 184 -9.79 -15.71 -1.22
N GLU A 185 -9.83 -16.26 -2.42
CA GLU A 185 -8.64 -16.54 -3.23
C GLU A 185 -8.57 -15.57 -4.40
N TYR A 186 -7.59 -14.68 -4.37
CA TYR A 186 -7.27 -13.80 -5.49
C TYR A 186 -5.90 -14.16 -6.03
N ARG A 187 -5.81 -14.52 -7.31
CA ARG A 187 -4.53 -14.79 -7.97
C ARG A 187 -4.53 -14.19 -9.35
N ILE A 188 -3.35 -13.73 -9.78
CA ILE A 188 -3.13 -13.40 -11.19
C ILE A 188 -3.28 -14.72 -11.94
N ALA A 189 -4.15 -14.76 -12.94
CA ALA A 189 -4.21 -15.90 -13.84
C ALA A 189 -2.82 -16.09 -14.44
N GLN A 190 -2.16 -17.21 -14.13
CA GLN A 190 -0.95 -17.58 -14.83
C GLN A 190 -1.35 -17.81 -16.30
N PRO A 191 -0.63 -17.25 -17.29
CA PRO A 191 -0.77 -17.76 -18.64
C PRO A 191 -0.44 -19.26 -18.56
N GLY A 192 -1.42 -20.11 -18.87
CA GLY A 192 -1.20 -21.55 -18.93
C GLY A 192 -0.08 -21.86 -19.92
N PRO A 193 0.50 -23.08 -19.89
CA PRO A 193 1.43 -23.49 -20.92
C PRO A 193 0.77 -23.25 -22.28
N VAL A 194 1.44 -22.47 -23.15
CA VAL A 194 1.01 -22.30 -24.53
C VAL A 194 0.99 -23.69 -25.13
N LYS A 195 -0.20 -24.26 -25.30
CA LYS A 195 -0.38 -25.53 -25.98
C LYS A 195 0.23 -25.37 -27.38
N PRO A 196 1.19 -26.21 -27.80
CA PRO A 196 1.71 -26.13 -29.16
C PRO A 196 0.54 -26.24 -30.12
N ALA A 197 0.45 -25.33 -31.07
CA ALA A 197 -0.57 -25.36 -32.11
C ALA A 197 -0.47 -26.70 -32.85
N THR A 198 -1.39 -27.62 -32.54
CA THR A 198 -1.55 -28.85 -33.31
C THR A 198 -2.07 -28.46 -34.68
N ALA A 199 -1.27 -28.75 -35.70
CA ALA A 199 -1.60 -28.55 -37.10
C ALA A 199 -2.96 -29.18 -37.44
N ALA A 200 -3.89 -28.35 -37.91
CA ALA A 200 -5.12 -28.80 -38.55
C ALA A 200 -4.85 -29.03 -40.05
N PRO A 201 -5.50 -30.02 -40.70
CA PRO A 201 -5.17 -30.45 -42.04
C PRO A 201 -5.65 -29.45 -43.10
N ALA A 202 -4.90 -29.40 -44.19
CA ALA A 202 -5.14 -28.53 -45.33
C ALA A 202 -6.47 -28.83 -46.04
N ALA A 203 -7.24 -27.78 -46.32
CA ALA A 203 -8.37 -27.76 -47.23
C ALA A 203 -8.33 -26.43 -48.04
N PRO A 204 -8.90 -26.40 -49.25
CA PRO A 204 -8.23 -25.87 -50.42
C PRO A 204 -8.30 -24.35 -50.58
N ALA A 205 -7.35 -23.85 -51.38
CA ALA A 205 -7.20 -22.47 -51.79
C ALA A 205 -8.48 -21.94 -52.46
N ASN A 206 -9.10 -20.94 -51.83
CA ASN A 206 -9.74 -19.88 -52.58
C ASN A 206 -9.49 -18.56 -51.87
N GLN A 207 -8.70 -17.71 -52.53
CA GLN A 207 -8.23 -16.46 -51.97
C GLN A 207 -9.33 -15.40 -52.05
N VAL A 208 -9.73 -14.88 -50.89
CA VAL A 208 -10.18 -13.50 -50.77
C VAL A 208 -9.34 -12.87 -49.68
N GLN A 209 -8.28 -12.18 -50.11
CA GLN A 209 -7.41 -11.37 -49.27
C GLN A 209 -8.26 -10.25 -48.64
N LYS A 210 -8.45 -10.30 -47.32
CA LYS A 210 -8.93 -9.15 -46.54
C LYS A 210 -7.75 -8.18 -46.40
N PRO A 211 -7.87 -6.89 -46.77
CA PRO A 211 -6.74 -5.98 -46.72
C PRO A 211 -6.29 -5.73 -45.28
N ALA A 212 -4.98 -5.56 -45.10
CA ALA A 212 -4.38 -5.02 -43.89
C ALA A 212 -5.03 -3.66 -43.52
N PRO A 213 -5.20 -3.33 -42.23
CA PRO A 213 -5.70 -2.00 -41.86
C PRO A 213 -4.67 -0.95 -42.29
N ALA A 214 -5.11 -0.05 -43.18
CA ALA A 214 -4.37 1.11 -43.59
C ALA A 214 -4.03 2.00 -42.39
N ALA A 215 -2.84 2.60 -42.43
CA ALA A 215 -2.44 3.69 -41.56
C ALA A 215 -3.51 4.80 -41.54
N SER A 216 -3.72 5.37 -40.35
CA SER A 216 -4.72 6.40 -40.05
C SER A 216 -4.67 7.59 -41.02
N LYS A 217 -5.73 7.78 -41.81
CA LYS A 217 -6.05 9.11 -42.36
C LYS A 217 -6.53 9.98 -41.21
N ALA A 218 -5.85 11.10 -40.96
CA ALA A 218 -6.31 12.12 -40.03
C ALA A 218 -7.63 12.70 -40.56
N CYS A 219 -8.72 12.57 -39.81
CA CYS A 219 -9.94 13.31 -40.08
C CYS A 219 -9.83 14.74 -39.52
N ASP A 220 -10.53 15.68 -40.14
CA ASP A 220 -10.43 17.09 -39.79
C ASP A 220 -10.92 17.41 -38.36
N LYS A 221 -11.78 16.55 -37.76
CA LYS A 221 -12.30 16.71 -36.39
C LYS A 221 -12.57 15.36 -35.70
N PRO A 222 -11.60 14.76 -35.01
CA PRO A 222 -11.85 13.55 -34.24
C PRO A 222 -12.63 13.87 -32.96
N ILE A 223 -13.82 13.27 -32.82
CA ILE A 223 -14.79 13.55 -31.74
C ILE A 223 -14.88 12.42 -30.71
N ILE A 224 -14.14 11.33 -30.87
CA ILE A 224 -14.16 10.21 -29.93
C ILE A 224 -12.93 10.30 -29.02
N LYS A 225 -13.15 10.39 -27.71
CA LYS A 225 -12.06 10.49 -26.72
C LYS A 225 -11.77 9.15 -26.08
N GLY A 226 -10.65 8.52 -26.42
CA GLY A 226 -10.14 7.31 -25.77
C GLY A 226 -9.15 7.62 -24.66
N ASN A 227 -9.34 7.10 -23.46
CA ASN A 227 -8.34 7.19 -22.41
C ASN A 227 -7.29 6.08 -22.58
N LYS A 228 -6.05 6.46 -22.87
CA LYS A 228 -4.94 5.55 -23.17
C LYS A 228 -4.66 4.52 -22.07
N ASN A 229 -4.95 4.87 -20.81
CA ASN A 229 -4.68 4.02 -19.65
C ASN A 229 -5.78 3.00 -19.42
N SER A 230 -7.05 3.40 -19.50
CA SER A 230 -8.18 2.50 -19.26
C SER A 230 -8.62 1.71 -20.50
N LYS A 231 -8.15 2.14 -21.69
CA LYS A 231 -8.64 1.65 -22.98
C LYS A 231 -10.17 1.77 -23.08
N ILE A 232 -10.73 2.86 -22.57
CA ILE A 232 -12.15 3.20 -22.67
C ILE A 232 -12.31 4.43 -23.56
N TYR A 233 -13.24 4.41 -24.51
CA TYR A 233 -13.59 5.57 -25.32
C TYR A 233 -14.96 6.16 -24.97
N HIS A 234 -15.06 7.49 -25.13
CA HIS A 234 -16.23 8.30 -24.82
C HIS A 234 -16.73 9.01 -26.08
N VAL A 235 -18.05 9.07 -26.24
CA VAL A 235 -18.76 9.75 -27.35
C VAL A 235 -19.34 11.08 -26.88
N PRO A 236 -19.47 12.10 -27.75
CA PRO A 236 -20.11 13.37 -27.40
C PRO A 236 -21.51 13.17 -26.79
N GLY A 237 -21.82 13.91 -25.72
CA GLY A 237 -23.08 13.76 -24.98
C GLY A 237 -23.12 12.63 -23.94
N GLY A 238 -22.06 11.81 -23.83
CA GLY A 238 -21.92 10.82 -22.75
C GLY A 238 -21.54 11.44 -21.41
N GLN A 239 -21.98 10.85 -20.29
CA GLN A 239 -21.77 11.37 -18.92
C GLN A 239 -20.31 11.71 -18.54
N SER A 240 -19.36 11.04 -19.21
CA SER A 240 -17.92 11.17 -18.94
C SER A 240 -17.14 11.79 -20.11
N TYR A 241 -17.82 12.25 -21.16
CA TYR A 241 -17.16 12.79 -22.36
C TYR A 241 -16.38 14.08 -22.07
N ASP A 242 -16.98 15.02 -21.33
CA ASP A 242 -16.32 16.29 -20.98
C ASP A 242 -15.34 16.15 -19.81
N LYS A 243 -15.51 15.10 -19.00
CA LYS A 243 -14.62 14.77 -17.87
C LYS A 243 -13.32 14.10 -18.31
N THR A 244 -13.29 13.52 -19.52
CA THR A 244 -12.11 12.84 -20.05
C THR A 244 -11.18 13.86 -20.70
N THR A 245 -10.27 14.44 -19.91
CA THR A 245 -9.31 15.46 -20.35
C THR A 245 -7.84 15.01 -20.26
N ALA A 246 -7.55 13.94 -19.52
CA ALA A 246 -6.19 13.43 -19.33
C ALA A 246 -5.95 12.12 -20.11
N ASN A 247 -4.76 11.96 -20.67
CA ASN A 247 -4.31 10.78 -21.42
C ASN A 247 -5.22 10.41 -22.59
N VAL A 248 -5.71 11.42 -23.32
CA VAL A 248 -6.67 11.23 -24.41
C VAL A 248 -5.96 10.89 -25.72
N GLU A 249 -6.45 9.85 -26.38
CA GLU A 249 -6.25 9.54 -27.80
C GLU A 249 -7.56 9.83 -28.52
N LEU A 250 -7.49 10.57 -29.63
CA LEU A 250 -8.68 10.98 -30.36
C LEU A 250 -8.90 10.07 -31.57
N PHE A 251 -10.13 9.59 -31.76
CA PHE A 251 -10.52 8.78 -32.91
C PHE A 251 -11.61 9.50 -33.72
N CYS A 252 -11.64 9.23 -35.03
CA CYS A 252 -12.63 9.79 -35.93
C CYS A 252 -13.95 9.04 -35.83
N THR A 253 -13.88 7.73 -35.58
CA THR A 253 -15.06 6.87 -35.41
C THR A 253 -14.94 5.93 -34.22
N GLU A 254 -16.08 5.45 -33.70
CA GLU A 254 -16.08 4.41 -32.67
C GLU A 254 -15.40 3.11 -33.16
N ALA A 255 -15.52 2.79 -34.46
CA ALA A 255 -14.92 1.61 -35.06
C ALA A 255 -13.38 1.66 -35.03
N GLU A 256 -12.79 2.84 -35.24
CA GLU A 256 -11.35 3.04 -35.10
C GLU A 256 -10.88 2.87 -33.65
N ALA A 257 -11.64 3.44 -32.69
CA ALA A 257 -11.33 3.26 -31.27
C ALA A 257 -11.36 1.77 -30.89
N GLN A 258 -12.37 1.03 -31.37
CA GLN A 258 -12.48 -0.41 -31.14
C GLN A 258 -11.35 -1.20 -31.81
N ALA A 259 -11.00 -0.86 -33.05
CA ALA A 259 -9.86 -1.46 -33.75
C ALA A 259 -8.52 -1.19 -33.04
N ALA A 260 -8.40 -0.03 -32.39
CA ALA A 260 -7.26 0.33 -31.54
C ALA A 260 -7.30 -0.30 -30.13
N GLY A 261 -8.26 -1.19 -29.86
CA GLY A 261 -8.38 -1.94 -28.60
C GLY A 261 -9.12 -1.21 -27.48
N TYR A 262 -9.86 -0.14 -27.80
CA TYR A 262 -10.66 0.59 -26.82
C TYR A 262 -12.10 0.05 -26.76
N ARG A 263 -12.65 -0.08 -25.56
CA ARG A 263 -14.06 -0.43 -25.33
C ARG A 263 -14.91 0.81 -25.07
N LYS A 264 -16.20 0.77 -25.40
CA LYS A 264 -17.12 1.89 -25.15
C LYS A 264 -17.34 2.11 -23.65
N ALA A 265 -17.40 3.37 -23.22
CA ALA A 265 -17.84 3.73 -21.88
C ALA A 265 -19.29 3.26 -21.65
N GLN A 266 -19.55 2.58 -20.53
CA GLN A 266 -20.90 2.21 -20.12
C GLN A 266 -21.64 3.44 -19.59
N LYS A 267 -22.96 3.48 -19.77
CA LYS A 267 -23.83 4.59 -19.36
C LYS A 267 -23.89 4.72 -17.84
#